data_AF-A0A1I3JNK2-F1
#
_entry.id   AF-A0A1I3JNK2-F1
#
_cell.length_a   1.000
_cell.length_b   1.000
_cell.length_c   1.000
_cell.angle_alpha   90.00
_cell.angle_beta   90.00
_cell.angle_gamma   90.00
#
_symmetry.space_group_name_H-M   'P 1'
#
loop_
_entity.id
_entity.type
_entity.pdbx_description
1 polymer ?
#
loop_
_entity_poly.entity_id
_entity_poly.type
_entity_poly.pdbx_seq_one_letter_code
_entity_poly.pdbx_strand_id
1 'polypeptide(L)' 'MTHAGIRCPTIVITGYEAFPTAAGKTVELSELRDNLSNEFPDLFLGVLHFNSTYDEWKIALEKTLVGLGLNSGESQ' A
#
# COMPACT_ATOMS: atom_id res chain seq x y z
N MET A 1 5.06 6.09 17.67
CA MET A 1 4.12 6.82 18.57
C MET A 1 2.74 6.81 17.94
N THR A 2 1.74 6.19 18.55
CA THR A 2 0.33 6.31 18.15
C THR A 2 -0.34 7.33 19.07
N HIS A 3 -0.59 8.54 18.55
CA HIS A 3 -1.39 9.53 19.28
C HIS A 3 -2.83 8.96 19.36
N ALA A 4 -3.29 8.61 20.57
CA ALA A 4 -4.60 8.03 20.90
C ALA A 4 -4.81 6.50 20.80
N GLY A 5 -3.77 5.68 20.60
CA GLY A 5 -3.92 4.20 20.62
C GLY A 5 -4.71 3.59 19.45
N ILE A 6 -5.12 4.41 18.49
CA ILE A 6 -5.76 3.97 17.25
C ILE A 6 -4.68 3.41 16.32
N ARG A 7 -4.90 2.21 15.80
CA ARG A 7 -4.10 1.62 14.71
C ARG A 7 -4.88 1.76 13.41
N CYS A 8 -4.24 2.32 12.39
CA CYS A 8 -4.82 2.49 11.06
C CYS A 8 -3.94 1.77 10.02
N PRO A 9 -4.21 0.48 9.73
CA PRO A 9 -3.52 -0.24 8.67
C PRO A 9 -3.70 0.50 7.33
N THR A 10 -2.60 0.73 6.61
CA THR A 10 -2.54 1.61 5.44
C THR A 10 -1.91 0.91 4.24
N ILE A 11 -2.61 0.92 3.11
CA ILE A 11 -2.11 0.50 1.80
C ILE A 11 -1.97 1.74 0.92
N VAL A 12 -0.85 1.88 0.22
CA VAL A 12 -0.66 2.96 -0.77
C VAL A 12 -1.01 2.43 -2.15
N ILE A 13 -1.91 3.10 -2.85
CA ILE A 13 -2.25 2.80 -4.25
C ILE A 13 -1.92 4.02 -5.09
N THR A 14 -1.13 3.82 -6.15
CA THR A 14 -0.66 4.90 -7.01
C THR A 14 -0.59 4.45 -8.47
N GLY A 15 -0.93 5.33 -9.41
CA GLY A 15 -0.73 5.09 -10.85
C GLY A 15 0.69 5.38 -11.33
N TYR A 16 1.53 5.98 -10.49
CA TYR A 16 2.92 6.29 -10.81
C TYR A 16 3.83 5.09 -10.58
N GLU A 17 4.79 4.87 -11.48
CA GLU A 17 5.86 3.86 -11.32
C GLU A 17 7.03 4.37 -10.48
N ALA A 18 7.21 5.70 -10.42
CA ALA A 18 8.24 6.33 -9.61
C ALA A 18 7.90 7.77 -9.27
N PHE A 19 8.56 8.30 -8.23
CA PHE A 19 8.37 9.65 -7.73
C PHE A 19 9.68 10.46 -7.81
N PRO A 20 9.65 11.70 -8.32
CA PRO A 20 10.81 12.58 -8.25
C PRO A 20 11.00 13.10 -6.82
N THR A 21 12.25 13.12 -6.36
CA THR A 21 12.63 13.75 -5.09
C THR A 21 13.13 15.18 -5.31
N ALA A 22 13.14 15.98 -4.24
CA ALA A 22 13.67 17.34 -4.28
C ALA A 22 15.17 17.40 -4.67
N ALA A 23 15.91 16.31 -4.48
CA ALA A 23 17.31 16.18 -4.89
C ALA A 23 17.48 15.76 -6.36
N GLY A 24 16.40 15.63 -7.13
CA GLY A 24 16.44 15.19 -8.53
C GLY A 24 16.63 13.69 -8.73
N LYS A 25 16.66 12.89 -7.65
CA LYS A 25 16.67 11.43 -7.72
C LYS A 25 15.24 10.90 -7.92
N THR A 26 15.10 9.83 -8.69
CA THR A 26 13.86 9.06 -8.80
C THR A 26 13.78 7.99 -7.71
N VAL A 27 12.63 7.89 -7.05
CA VAL A 27 12.29 6.83 -6.09
C VAL A 27 11.29 5.90 -6.75
N GLU A 28 11.74 4.69 -7.04
CA GLU A 28 10.91 3.61 -7.59
C GLU A 28 9.93 3.09 -6.53
N LEU A 29 8.86 2.41 -6.95
CA LEU A 29 7.89 1.82 -6.00
C LEU A 29 8.52 0.80 -5.05
N SER A 30 9.58 0.09 -5.46
CA SER A 30 10.33 -0.82 -4.59
C SER A 30 11.02 -0.07 -3.45
N GLU A 31 11.74 1.00 -3.77
CA GLU A 31 12.41 1.85 -2.78
C GLU A 31 11.38 2.52 -1.86
N LEU A 32 10.25 2.97 -2.41
CA LEU A 32 9.14 3.50 -1.61
C LEU A 32 8.60 2.46 -0.61
N ARG A 33 8.40 1.22 -1.07
CA ARG A 33 7.92 0.12 -0.23
C ARG A 33 8.89 -0.16 0.92
N ASP A 34 10.19 -0.24 0.62
CA ASP A 34 11.21 -0.51 1.64
C ASP A 34 11.26 0.62 2.67
N ASN A 35 11.23 1.88 2.22
CA ASN A 35 11.22 3.04 3.10
C ASN A 35 9.99 3.06 4.02
N LEU A 36 8.79 2.86 3.48
CA LEU A 36 7.55 2.84 4.26
C LEU A 36 7.46 1.65 5.21
N SER A 37 7.95 0.48 4.79
CA SER A 37 7.99 -0.71 5.64
C SER A 37 8.96 -0.53 6.82
N ASN A 38 10.07 0.16 6.61
CA ASN A 38 11.04 0.46 7.66
C ASN A 38 10.53 1.55 8.62
N GLU A 39 9.84 2.57 8.10
CA GLU A 39 9.36 3.70 8.89
C GLU A 39 8.07 3.37 9.66
N PHE A 40 7.16 2.56 9.07
CA PHE A 40 5.84 2.27 9.62
C PHE A 40 5.51 0.76 9.69
N PRO A 41 6.35 -0.08 10.32
CA PRO A 41 6.20 -1.54 10.28
C PRO A 41 4.88 -2.07 10.85
N ASP A 42 4.26 -1.34 11.78
CA ASP A 42 3.00 -1.75 12.42
C ASP A 42 1.73 -1.30 11.68
N LEU A 43 1.88 -0.41 10.70
CA LEU A 43 0.75 0.25 10.02
C LEU A 43 0.79 0.03 8.51
N PHE A 44 1.96 -0.06 7.90
CA PHE A 44 2.10 -0.16 6.47
C PHE A 44 1.88 -1.59 5.97
N LEU A 45 0.99 -1.73 5.01
CA LEU A 45 0.56 -3.01 4.45
C LEU A 45 1.10 -3.26 3.03
N GLY A 46 1.62 -2.23 2.36
CA GLY A 46 2.20 -2.35 1.04
C GLY A 46 1.91 -1.18 0.10
N VAL A 47 2.63 -1.19 -1.04
CA VAL A 47 2.37 -0.31 -2.19
C VAL A 47 1.84 -1.16 -3.35
N LEU A 48 0.75 -0.71 -3.97
CA LEU A 48 0.17 -1.28 -5.18
C LEU A 48 0.26 -0.27 -6.33
N HIS A 49 0.71 -0.76 -7.48
CA HIS A 49 0.69 0.01 -8.72
C HIS A 49 -0.68 -0.15 -9.38
N PHE A 50 -1.46 0.92 -9.42
CA PHE A 50 -2.71 0.95 -10.16
C PHE A 50 -2.42 0.93 -11.65
N ASN A 51 -3.06 0.00 -12.35
CA ASN A 51 -3.06 -0.09 -13.80
C ASN A 51 -4.52 -0.20 -14.28
N SER A 52 -4.90 0.58 -15.30
CA SER A 52 -6.28 0.57 -15.82
C SER A 52 -6.56 -0.61 -16.77
N THR A 53 -5.50 -1.24 -17.30
CA THR A 53 -5.58 -2.38 -18.22
C THR A 53 -5.58 -3.70 -17.47
N TYR A 54 -4.79 -3.79 -16.40
CA TYR A 54 -4.58 -5.04 -15.65
C TYR A 54 -5.11 -4.94 -14.22
N ASP A 55 -5.82 -5.99 -13.80
CA ASP A 55 -6.49 -6.07 -12.49
C ASP A 55 -5.61 -6.66 -11.38
N GLU A 56 -4.31 -6.81 -11.61
CA GLU A 56 -3.36 -7.39 -10.65
C GLU A 56 -3.36 -6.65 -9.30
N TRP A 57 -3.53 -5.33 -9.32
CA TRP A 57 -3.63 -4.51 -8.11
C TRP A 57 -4.90 -4.81 -7.31
N LYS A 58 -6.02 -5.16 -7.96
CA LYS A 58 -7.26 -5.56 -7.28
C LYS A 58 -7.09 -6.89 -6.57
N ILE A 59 -6.46 -7.86 -7.25
CA ILE A 59 -6.16 -9.18 -6.68
C ILE A 59 -5.23 -9.04 -5.47
N ALA A 60 -4.20 -8.19 -5.57
CA ALA A 60 -3.30 -7.93 -4.46
C ALA A 60 -4.02 -7.23 -3.29
N LEU A 61 -4.86 -6.23 -3.58
CA LEU A 61 -5.66 -5.53 -2.59
C LEU A 61 -6.60 -6.49 -1.84
N GLU A 62 -7.34 -7.34 -2.56
CA GLU A 62 -8.25 -8.32 -1.98
C GLU A 62 -7.52 -9.27 -1.03
N LYS A 63 -6.35 -9.78 -1.44
CA LYS A 63 -5.50 -10.62 -0.57
C LYS A 63 -5.09 -9.89 0.71
N THR A 64 -4.71 -8.61 0.60
CA THR A 64 -4.34 -7.82 1.78
C THR A 64 -5.55 -7.61 2.71
N LEU A 65 -6.73 -7.31 2.16
CA LEU A 65 -7.96 -7.11 2.94
C LEU A 65 -8.42 -8.40 3.64
N VAL A 66 -8.40 -9.54 2.94
CA VAL A 66 -8.68 -10.86 3.53
C VAL A 66 -7.69 -11.17 4.66
N GLY A 67 -6.41 -10.83 4.48
CA GLY A 67 -5.39 -10.97 5.52
C GLY A 67 -5.66 -10.14 6.78
N LEU A 68 -6.44 -9.06 6.67
CA LEU A 68 -6.90 -8.24 7.79
C LEU A 68 -8.24 -8.73 8.38
N GLY A 69 -8.85 -9.77 7.82
CA GLY A 69 -10.21 -10.21 8.16
C GLY A 69 -11.31 -9.29 7.62
N LEU A 70 -10.99 -8.41 6.66
CA LEU A 70 -11.95 -7.54 5.99
C LEU A 70 -12.45 -8.26 4.74
N ASN A 71 -13.45 -9.12 4.91
CA ASN A 71 -14.07 -9.82 3.79
C ASN A 71 -15.21 -8.95 3.24
N SER A 72 -15.13 -8.56 1.98
CA SER A 72 -16.27 -8.04 1.21
C SER A 72 -17.23 -9.19 0.88
N GLY A 73 -17.80 -9.82 1.90
CA GLY A 73 -18.87 -10.78 1.72
C GLY A 73 -20.15 -10.04 1.34
N GLU A 74 -20.42 -9.88 0.05
CA GLU A 74 -21.81 -10.00 -0.38
C GLU A 74 -22.20 -11.44 -0.10
N SER A 75 -23.02 -11.63 0.94
CA SER A 75 -23.75 -12.87 1.12
C SER A 75 -24.60 -13.08 -0.13
N GLN A 76 -24.32 -14.13 -0.89
CA GLN A 76 -25.28 -14.75 -1.81
C GLN A 76 -25.35 -16.24 -1.50
#